data_AF-A0A965UNV5-F1
#
_entry.id   AF-A0A965UNV5-F1
#
_cell.length_a   1.000
_cell.length_b   1.000
_cell.length_c   1.000
_cell.angle_alpha   90.00
_cell.angle_beta   90.00
_cell.angle_gamma   90.00
#
_symmetry.space_group_name_H-M   'P 1'
#
loop_
_entity.id
_entity.type
_entity.pdbx_description
1 polymer ?
#
loop_
_entity_poly.entity_id
_entity_poly.type
_entity_poly.pdbx_seq_one_letter_code
_entity_poly.pdbx_strand_id
1 'polypeptide(L)'
;MSDENEERLGAGMPLIDSLKLLAQYAPLLLRLQAIANEPDAYHRAVAIVGLLKWAAAKTEGTHLDDDAVQYLQNILASAEGKAFFDWIVKTVEVTA
;
A
#
# COMPACT_ATOMS: atom_id res chain seq x y z
N MET A 1 -27.54 9.50 -10.08
CA MET A 1 -26.38 10.30 -10.52
C MET A 1 -25.08 9.51 -10.31
N SER A 2 -25.03 8.26 -10.77
CA SER A 2 -23.86 7.37 -10.64
C SER A 2 -23.23 7.01 -11.99
N ASP A 3 -23.98 7.10 -13.08
CA ASP A 3 -23.61 6.43 -14.33
C ASP A 3 -22.70 7.29 -15.23
N GLU A 4 -22.80 8.62 -15.15
CA GLU A 4 -21.93 9.55 -15.94
C GLU A 4 -20.44 9.49 -15.57
N ASN A 5 -20.09 9.00 -14.37
CA ASN A 5 -18.71 8.93 -13.91
C ASN A 5 -17.97 7.67 -14.40
N GLU A 6 -18.69 6.56 -14.62
CA GLU A 6 -18.08 5.29 -15.04
C GLU A 6 -17.69 5.30 -16.53
N GLU A 7 -18.49 5.94 -17.39
CA GLU A 7 -18.17 6.05 -18.82
C GLU A 7 -16.94 6.93 -19.11
N ARG A 8 -16.62 7.89 -18.24
CA ARG A 8 -15.50 8.84 -18.44
C ARG A 8 -14.13 8.27 -18.10
N LEU A 9 -14.04 7.19 -17.34
CA LEU A 9 -12.75 6.68 -16.82
C LEU A 9 -12.05 5.68 -17.76
N GLY A 10 -12.72 5.18 -18.81
CA GLY A 10 -12.12 4.15 -19.69
C GLY A 10 -12.51 4.16 -21.16
N ALA A 11 -13.61 4.81 -21.56
CA ALA A 11 -14.21 4.60 -22.88
C ALA A 11 -13.50 5.32 -24.07
N GLY A 12 -12.38 6.02 -23.84
CA GLY A 12 -11.68 6.78 -24.88
C GLY A 12 -10.17 6.52 -25.00
N MET A 13 -9.60 5.63 -24.19
CA MET A 13 -8.15 5.41 -24.18
C MET A 13 -7.75 4.41 -25.30
N PRO A 14 -6.75 4.74 -26.15
CA PRO A 14 -6.23 3.79 -27.12
C PRO A 14 -5.78 2.49 -26.44
N LEU A 15 -6.07 1.34 -27.04
CA LEU A 15 -5.78 0.00 -26.48
C LEU A 15 -4.34 -0.12 -25.94
N ILE A 16 -3.38 0.46 -26.66
CA ILE A 16 -1.97 0.46 -26.26
C ILE A 16 -1.74 1.21 -24.94
N ASP A 17 -2.41 2.34 -24.73
CA ASP A 17 -2.28 3.12 -23.51
C ASP A 17 -2.99 2.44 -22.33
N SER A 18 -4.10 1.75 -22.58
CA SER A 18 -4.74 0.88 -21.59
C SER A 18 -3.83 -0.29 -21.18
N LEU A 19 -3.12 -0.91 -22.13
CA LEU A 19 -2.15 -1.98 -21.83
C LEU A 19 -0.94 -1.45 -21.03
N LYS A 20 -0.46 -0.24 -21.32
CA LYS A 20 0.59 0.41 -20.52
C LYS A 20 0.11 0.69 -19.09
N LEU A 21 -1.12 1.20 -18.92
CA LEU A 21 -1.69 1.45 -17.61
C LEU A 21 -1.82 0.15 -16.81
N LEU A 22 -2.33 -0.91 -17.45
CA LEU A 22 -2.41 -2.23 -16.83
C LEU A 22 -1.03 -2.74 -16.39
N ALA A 23 -0.01 -2.61 -17.24
CA ALA A 23 1.36 -2.99 -16.90
C ALA A 23 1.94 -2.17 -15.73
N GLN A 24 1.63 -0.87 -15.68
CA GLN A 24 2.08 0.04 -14.63
C GLN A 24 1.50 -0.30 -13.25
N TYR A 25 0.26 -0.81 -13.20
CA TYR A 25 -0.46 -1.14 -11.97
C TYR A 25 -0.53 -2.64 -11.68
N ALA A 26 -0.09 -3.52 -12.59
CA ALA A 26 -0.01 -4.96 -12.35
C ALA A 26 0.69 -5.34 -11.03
N PRO A 27 1.77 -4.65 -10.57
CA PRO A 27 2.39 -4.94 -9.29
C PRO A 27 1.48 -4.74 -8.07
N LEU A 28 0.41 -3.94 -8.18
CA LEU A 28 -0.56 -3.74 -7.09
C LEU A 28 -1.24 -5.06 -6.71
N LEU A 29 -1.65 -5.86 -7.70
CA LEU A 29 -2.33 -7.12 -7.45
C LEU A 29 -1.44 -8.10 -6.69
N LEU A 30 -0.17 -8.19 -7.08
CA LEU A 30 0.81 -9.06 -6.40
C LEU A 30 1.06 -8.59 -4.96
N ARG A 31 1.17 -7.28 -4.74
CA ARG A 31 1.36 -6.70 -3.39
C ARG A 31 0.15 -6.94 -2.49
N LEU A 32 -1.07 -6.78 -3.02
CA LEU A 32 -2.31 -7.06 -2.28
C LEU A 32 -2.45 -8.55 -1.95
N GLN A 33 -2.10 -9.45 -2.87
CA GLN A 33 -2.09 -10.88 -2.59
C GLN A 33 -1.07 -11.24 -1.50
N ALA A 34 0.11 -10.62 -1.49
CA ALA A 34 1.10 -10.83 -0.44
C ALA A 34 0.56 -10.41 0.94
N ILE A 35 -0.15 -9.28 1.02
CA ILE A 35 -0.79 -8.81 2.26
C ILE A 35 -1.90 -9.76 2.70
N ALA A 36 -2.77 -10.20 1.79
CA ALA A 36 -3.91 -11.05 2.10
C ALA A 36 -3.48 -12.44 2.61
N ASN A 37 -2.37 -12.96 2.09
CA ASN A 37 -1.88 -14.30 2.40
C ASN A 37 -0.87 -14.35 3.55
N GLU A 38 -0.42 -13.21 4.09
CA GLU A 38 0.58 -13.16 5.15
C GLU A 38 -0.05 -13.52 6.52
N PRO A 39 0.26 -14.69 7.11
CA PRO A 39 -0.36 -15.13 8.37
C PRO A 39 0.09 -14.31 9.58
N ASP A 40 1.30 -13.76 9.58
CA ASP A 40 1.81 -13.00 10.72
C ASP A 40 1.39 -11.51 10.67
N ALA A 41 0.85 -11.01 11.77
CA ALA A 41 0.30 -9.65 11.83
C ALA A 41 1.38 -8.57 11.62
N TYR A 42 2.60 -8.79 12.12
CA TYR A 42 3.71 -7.85 11.97
C TYR A 42 4.22 -7.83 10.52
N HIS A 43 4.48 -8.99 9.93
CA HIS A 43 4.89 -9.07 8.52
C HIS A 43 3.81 -8.52 7.58
N ARG A 44 2.53 -8.71 7.92
CA ARG A 44 1.41 -8.11 7.18
C ARG A 44 1.45 -6.58 7.25
N ALA A 45 1.70 -6.01 8.43
CA ALA A 45 1.85 -4.56 8.60
C ALA A 45 3.03 -4.01 7.78
N VAL A 46 4.18 -4.70 7.80
CA VAL A 46 5.35 -4.34 6.96
C VAL A 46 5.01 -4.37 5.48
N ALA A 47 4.26 -5.39 5.01
CA ALA A 47 3.83 -5.49 3.62
C ALA A 47 2.88 -4.35 3.22
N ILE A 48 1.95 -3.95 4.10
CA ILE A 48 1.06 -2.80 3.90
C ILE A 48 1.88 -1.51 3.75
N VAL A 49 2.84 -1.26 4.63
CA VAL A 49 3.72 -0.07 4.52
C VAL A 49 4.51 -0.09 3.21
N GLY A 50 5.01 -1.26 2.80
CA GLY A 50 5.68 -1.42 1.51
C GLY A 50 4.79 -1.15 0.29
N LEU A 51 3.49 -1.45 0.38
CA LEU A 51 2.50 -1.08 -0.63
C LEU A 51 2.25 0.44 -0.65
N LEU A 52 2.07 1.06 0.52
CA LEU A 52 1.86 2.50 0.63
C LEU A 52 3.04 3.30 0.06
N LYS A 53 4.27 2.84 0.31
CA LYS A 53 5.47 3.45 -0.28
C LYS A 53 5.48 3.37 -1.81
N TRP A 54 5.11 2.21 -2.35
CA TRP A 54 5.04 2.04 -3.80
C TRP A 54 3.95 2.91 -4.44
N ALA A 55 2.85 3.15 -3.72
CA ALA A 55 1.79 4.04 -4.16
C ALA A 55 2.21 5.53 -4.10
N ALA A 56 2.89 5.94 -3.02
CA ALA A 56 3.45 7.29 -2.87
C ALA A 56 4.47 7.61 -3.97
N ALA A 57 5.34 6.66 -4.31
CA ALA A 57 6.31 6.82 -5.39
C ALA A 57 5.68 6.99 -6.80
N LYS A 58 4.36 6.86 -6.96
CA LYS A 58 3.63 7.13 -8.21
C LYS A 58 3.01 8.51 -8.28
N THR A 59 2.97 9.28 -7.18
CA THR A 59 2.46 10.66 -7.20
C THR A 59 3.60 11.63 -7.48
N GLU A 60 3.52 12.37 -8.59
CA GLU A 60 4.50 13.43 -8.89
C GLU A 60 4.20 14.70 -8.06
N GLY A 61 5.21 15.29 -7.42
CA GLY A 61 5.16 16.66 -6.90
C GLY A 61 5.34 16.85 -5.39
N THR A 62 5.38 15.77 -4.60
CA THR A 62 5.66 15.85 -3.16
C THR A 62 6.73 14.82 -2.85
N HIS A 63 7.89 15.25 -2.34
CA HIS A 63 8.98 14.34 -1.90
C HIS A 63 8.89 14.03 -0.40
N LEU A 64 8.03 14.78 0.31
CA LEU A 64 7.90 14.74 1.77
C LEU A 64 7.19 13.46 2.25
N ASP A 65 6.20 12.98 1.48
CA ASP A 65 5.47 11.74 1.76
C ASP A 65 6.31 10.49 1.48
N ASP A 66 7.13 10.51 0.43
CA ASP A 66 8.11 9.46 0.16
C ASP A 66 9.11 9.29 1.33
N ASP A 67 9.67 10.40 1.82
CA ASP A 67 10.58 10.41 2.97
C ASP A 67 9.87 9.96 4.25
N ALA A 68 8.66 10.45 4.50
CA ALA A 68 7.88 10.08 5.68
C ALA A 68 7.58 8.58 5.72
N VAL A 69 7.16 7.98 4.58
CA VAL A 69 6.90 6.54 4.50
C VAL A 69 8.19 5.73 4.63
N GLN A 70 9.31 6.22 4.09
CA GLN A 70 10.61 5.58 4.26
C GLN A 70 11.05 5.56 5.74
N TYR A 71 10.88 6.67 6.47
CA TYR A 71 11.16 6.71 7.91
C TYR A 71 10.26 5.77 8.70
N LEU A 72 8.96 5.72 8.39
CA LEU A 72 8.00 4.81 8.99
C LEU A 72 8.38 3.34 8.75
N GLN A 73 8.80 3.01 7.53
CA GLN A 73 9.25 1.68 7.18
C GLN A 73 10.51 1.28 7.95
N ASN A 74 11.45 2.21 8.13
CA ASN A 74 12.68 1.98 8.89
C ASN A 74 12.42 1.78 10.38
N ILE A 75 11.49 2.56 10.96
CA ILE A 75 11.08 2.40 12.35
C ILE A 75 10.41 1.04 12.54
N LEU A 76 9.44 0.68 11.69
CA LEU A 76 8.75 -0.59 11.80
C LEU A 76 9.69 -1.78 11.62
N ALA A 77 10.70 -1.69 10.74
CA ALA A 77 11.69 -2.74 10.54
C ALA A 77 12.70 -2.87 11.70
N SER A 78 12.75 -1.92 12.64
CA SER A 78 13.64 -1.97 13.79
C SER A 78 13.14 -2.95 14.86
N ALA A 79 14.06 -3.43 15.72
CA ALA A 79 13.69 -4.31 16.83
C ALA A 79 12.74 -3.62 17.82
N GLU A 80 12.98 -2.33 18.08
CA GLU A 80 12.14 -1.48 18.91
C GLU A 80 10.76 -1.24 18.28
N GLY A 81 10.69 -1.01 16.97
CA GLY A 81 9.44 -0.87 16.25
C GLY A 81 8.59 -2.14 16.28
N LYS A 82 9.23 -3.30 16.11
CA LYS A 82 8.57 -4.60 16.28
C LYS A 82 8.04 -4.79 17.71
N ALA A 83 8.85 -4.49 18.73
CA ALA A 83 8.44 -4.61 20.13
C ALA A 83 7.25 -3.68 20.46
N PHE A 84 7.23 -2.47 19.90
CA PHE A 84 6.12 -1.54 20.04
C PHE A 84 4.84 -2.05 19.35
N PHE A 85 4.97 -2.58 18.14
CA PHE A 85 3.86 -3.21 17.42
C PHE A 85 3.26 -4.38 18.22
N ASP A 86 4.11 -5.29 18.69
CA ASP A 86 3.71 -6.45 19.48
C ASP A 86 2.97 -6.02 20.78
N TRP A 87 3.42 -4.91 21.41
CA TRP A 87 2.73 -4.34 22.56
C TRP A 87 1.34 -3.76 22.23
N ILE A 88 1.18 -3.05 21.11
CA ILE A 88 -0.12 -2.51 20.68
C ILE A 88 -1.09 -3.65 20.42
N VAL A 89 -0.69 -4.66 19.63
CA VAL A 89 -1.55 -5.81 19.30
C VAL A 89 -2.02 -6.49 20.57
N LYS A 90 -1.08 -6.79 21.49
CA LYS A 90 -1.41 -7.39 22.78
C LYS A 90 -2.38 -6.53 23.61
N THR A 91 -2.20 -5.20 23.60
CA THR A 91 -3.06 -4.28 24.37
C THR A 91 -4.47 -4.23 23.79
N VAL A 92 -4.61 -4.23 22.46
CA VAL A 92 -5.91 -4.23 21.77
C VAL A 92 -6.63 -5.57 21.98
N GLU A 93 -5.94 -6.70 21.86
CA GLU A 93 -6.52 -8.03 22.12
C GLU A 93 -7.01 -8.21 23.57
N VAL A 94 -6.36 -7.56 24.53
CA VAL A 94 -6.77 -7.58 25.94
C VAL A 94 -7.95 -6.65 26.21
N THR A 95 -8.17 -5.63 25.37
CA THR A 95 -9.22 -4.61 25.55
C THR A 95 -10.46 -4.86 24.67
N ALA A 96 -10.37 -5.73 23.67
CA ALA A 96 -11.46 -6.17 22.80
C ALA A 96 -12.22 -7.37 23.38
#